data_AF-A0A1V5HDA9-F1
#
_entry.id   AF-A0A1V5HDA9-F1
#
_cell.length_a   1.000
_cell.length_b   1.000
_cell.length_c   1.000
_cell.angle_alpha   90.00
_cell.angle_beta   90.00
_cell.angle_gamma   90.00
#
_symmetry.space_group_name_H-M   'P 1'
#
loop_
_entity.id
_entity.type
_entity.pdbx_description
1 polymer ?
#
loop_
_entity_poly.entity_id
_entity_poly.type
_entity_poly.pdbx_seq_one_letter_code
_entity_poly.pdbx_strand_id
1 'polypeptide(L)'
;MGDMIYQKLVDLIQDNADQLTKRLMRDILGREETKSYKTLPEKEVYWRVFDVYSRLDSWLSKDKEKGEIKLHYTELGKKRFHENIPLSDLVMTLLLIKRHLWIYVMENQFYDSSFELSRALELNNKVVLFFDRAIYFAVMGYEDEMRKSLNKAV
;
A
#
# COMPACT_ATOMS: atom_id res chain seq x y z
N MET A 1 1.28 5.43 27.14
CA MET A 1 -0.16 5.58 26.81
C MET A 1 -0.41 5.86 25.33
N GLY A 2 0.39 6.71 24.65
CA GLY A 2 0.26 6.97 23.20
C GLY A 2 0.48 5.75 22.29
N ASP A 3 1.37 4.83 22.66
CA ASP A 3 1.62 3.60 21.88
C ASP A 3 0.44 2.61 21.90
N MET A 4 -0.40 2.61 22.94
CA MET A 4 -1.52 1.65 23.03
C MET A 4 -2.64 1.94 22.01
N ILE A 5 -2.92 3.20 21.70
CA ILE A 5 -3.95 3.56 20.70
C ILE A 5 -3.41 3.37 19.29
N TYR A 6 -2.14 3.72 19.08
CA TYR A 6 -1.46 3.47 17.82
C TYR A 6 -1.43 1.97 17.51
N GLN A 7 -1.07 1.13 18.47
CA GLN A 7 -1.10 -0.33 18.32
C GLN A 7 -2.51 -0.84 18.04
N LYS A 8 -3.53 -0.39 18.80
CA LYS A 8 -4.94 -0.76 18.54
C LYS A 8 -5.38 -0.46 17.11
N LEU A 9 -4.93 0.64 16.51
CA LEU A 9 -5.30 0.98 15.14
C LEU A 9 -4.61 0.11 14.11
N VAL A 10 -3.34 -0.23 14.35
CA VAL A 10 -2.59 -1.19 13.53
C VAL A 10 -3.24 -2.58 13.63
N ASP A 11 -3.54 -3.05 14.85
CA ASP A 11 -4.21 -4.31 15.11
C ASP A 11 -5.57 -4.37 14.41
N LEU A 12 -6.37 -3.31 14.53
CA LEU A 12 -7.67 -3.20 13.84
C LEU A 12 -7.54 -3.36 12.32
N ILE A 13 -6.52 -2.77 11.71
CA ILE A 13 -6.29 -2.90 10.26
C ILE A 13 -5.87 -4.33 9.91
N GLN A 14 -4.97 -4.93 10.69
CA GLN A 14 -4.46 -6.28 10.44
C GLN A 14 -5.54 -7.34 10.64
N ASP A 15 -6.32 -7.25 11.72
CA ASP A 15 -7.43 -8.14 12.03
C ASP A 15 -8.51 -8.11 10.94
N ASN A 16 -8.64 -6.98 10.24
CA ASN A 16 -9.61 -6.78 9.17
C ASN A 16 -8.99 -6.77 7.76
N ALA A 17 -7.73 -7.16 7.62
CA ALA A 17 -6.99 -7.09 6.34
C ALA A 17 -7.69 -7.84 5.19
N ASP A 18 -8.35 -8.97 5.48
CA ASP A 18 -9.15 -9.72 4.50
C ASP A 18 -10.35 -8.89 3.99
N GLN A 19 -11.08 -8.24 4.89
CA GLN A 19 -12.22 -7.39 4.55
C GLN A 19 -11.78 -6.17 3.74
N LEU A 20 -10.70 -5.48 4.16
CA LEU A 20 -10.15 -4.35 3.42
C LEU A 20 -9.72 -4.77 2.02
N THR A 21 -9.02 -5.90 1.92
CA THR A 21 -8.57 -6.47 0.64
C THR A 21 -9.75 -6.72 -0.29
N LYS A 22 -10.77 -7.44 0.17
CA LYS A 22 -11.97 -7.74 -0.64
C LYS A 22 -12.69 -6.47 -1.09
N ARG A 23 -12.77 -5.45 -0.22
CA ARG A 23 -13.38 -4.16 -0.58
C ARG A 23 -12.58 -3.47 -1.68
N LEU A 24 -11.27 -3.40 -1.54
CA LEU A 24 -10.40 -2.76 -2.52
C LEU A 24 -10.33 -3.52 -3.85
N MET A 25 -10.39 -4.85 -3.82
CA MET A 25 -10.40 -5.64 -5.05
C MET A 25 -11.59 -5.30 -5.96
N ARG A 26 -12.77 -5.04 -5.39
CA ARG A 26 -13.93 -4.59 -6.17
C ARG A 26 -13.65 -3.27 -6.90
N ASP A 27 -12.92 -2.36 -6.26
CA ASP A 27 -12.51 -1.09 -6.88
C ASP A 27 -11.44 -1.30 -7.96
N ILE A 28 -10.40 -2.08 -7.68
CA ILE A 28 -9.31 -2.35 -8.63
C ILE A 28 -9.84 -3.06 -9.89
N LEU A 29 -10.72 -4.04 -9.72
CA LEU A 29 -11.28 -4.82 -10.83
C LEU A 29 -12.43 -4.08 -11.54
N GLY A 30 -12.99 -3.03 -10.94
CA GLY A 30 -14.07 -2.23 -11.51
C GLY A 30 -13.61 -1.00 -12.30
N ARG A 31 -12.37 -0.53 -12.11
CA ARG A 31 -11.85 0.73 -12.67
C ARG A 31 -11.09 0.54 -13.98
N GLU A 32 -11.05 1.58 -14.81
CA GLU A 32 -10.29 1.59 -16.06
C GLU A 32 -8.81 1.94 -15.82
N GLU A 33 -8.53 2.72 -14.78
CA GLU A 33 -7.20 3.16 -14.37
C GLU A 33 -6.33 2.01 -13.80
N THR A 34 -6.94 0.86 -13.53
CA THR A 34 -6.27 -0.36 -13.03
C THR A 34 -6.57 -1.58 -13.89
N LYS A 35 -6.96 -1.37 -15.15
CA LYS A 35 -7.42 -2.43 -16.06
C LYS A 35 -6.40 -3.55 -16.28
N SER A 36 -5.09 -3.28 -16.18
CA SER A 36 -4.07 -4.33 -16.29
C SER A 36 -4.19 -5.39 -15.21
N TYR A 37 -4.74 -5.06 -14.04
CA TYR A 37 -4.96 -6.04 -12.97
C TYR A 37 -6.11 -7.01 -13.30
N LYS A 38 -6.98 -6.69 -14.25
CA LYS A 38 -8.05 -7.59 -14.75
C LYS A 38 -7.47 -8.78 -15.53
N THR A 39 -6.22 -8.71 -16.00
CA THR A 39 -5.58 -9.82 -16.73
C THR A 39 -4.94 -10.85 -15.81
N LEU A 40 -4.84 -10.54 -14.51
CA LEU A 40 -4.25 -11.41 -13.50
C LEU A 40 -5.31 -12.30 -12.85
N PRO A 41 -4.93 -13.49 -12.34
CA PRO A 41 -5.81 -14.27 -11.50
C PRO A 41 -6.27 -13.46 -10.27
N GLU A 42 -7.57 -13.50 -9.97
CA GLU A 42 -8.16 -12.75 -8.85
C GLU A 42 -7.44 -13.03 -7.52
N LYS A 43 -7.08 -14.30 -7.29
CA LYS A 43 -6.30 -14.72 -6.12
C LYS A 43 -4.95 -14.00 -6.03
N GLU A 44 -4.31 -13.74 -7.16
CA GLU A 44 -3.03 -13.03 -7.17
C GLU A 44 -3.22 -11.56 -6.81
N VAL A 45 -4.25 -10.90 -7.36
CA VAL A 45 -4.60 -9.52 -7.00
C VAL A 45 -4.91 -9.43 -5.50
N TYR A 46 -5.65 -10.40 -4.95
CA TYR A 46 -5.92 -10.52 -3.52
C TYR A 46 -4.62 -10.51 -2.70
N TRP A 47 -3.69 -11.43 -2.98
CA TRP A 47 -2.47 -11.55 -2.18
C TRP A 47 -1.60 -10.30 -2.27
N ARG A 48 -1.56 -9.63 -3.43
CA ARG A 48 -0.80 -8.38 -3.61
C ARG A 48 -1.31 -7.27 -2.71
N VAL A 49 -2.62 -7.17 -2.54
CA VAL A 49 -3.26 -6.16 -1.67
C VAL A 49 -3.16 -6.58 -0.21
N PHE A 50 -3.46 -7.83 0.10
CA PHE A 50 -3.44 -8.38 1.46
C PHE A 50 -2.05 -8.29 2.11
N ASP A 51 -0.98 -8.52 1.35
CA ASP A 51 0.39 -8.44 1.85
C ASP A 51 0.73 -7.02 2.37
N VAL A 52 0.15 -5.97 1.77
CA VAL A 52 0.37 -4.59 2.22
C VAL A 52 -0.32 -4.32 3.55
N TYR A 53 -1.57 -4.76 3.71
CA TYR A 53 -2.32 -4.56 4.96
C TYR A 53 -1.82 -5.45 6.11
N SER A 54 -1.45 -6.70 5.82
CA SER A 54 -0.98 -7.64 6.84
C SER A 54 0.38 -7.28 7.43
N ARG A 55 1.24 -6.55 6.70
CA ARG A 55 2.57 -6.13 7.16
C ARG A 55 2.64 -4.70 7.70
N LEU A 56 1.49 -4.04 7.90
CA LEU A 56 1.45 -2.62 8.22
C LEU A 56 2.18 -2.28 9.54
N ASP A 57 2.12 -3.17 10.53
CA ASP A 57 2.85 -3.05 11.80
C ASP A 57 4.37 -2.95 11.60
N SER A 58 4.93 -3.83 10.76
CA SER A 58 6.36 -3.90 10.46
C SER A 58 6.81 -2.63 9.73
N TRP A 59 5.94 -2.08 8.88
CA TRP A 59 6.22 -0.90 8.09
C TRP A 59 6.11 0.42 8.84
N LEU A 60 5.35 0.46 9.93
CA LEU A 60 5.14 1.69 10.70
C LEU A 60 5.93 1.70 12.03
N SER A 61 6.63 0.60 12.31
CA SER A 61 7.51 0.45 13.47
C SER A 61 8.84 1.17 13.27
N LYS A 62 9.23 2.02 14.24
CA LYS A 62 10.37 2.95 14.16
C LYS A 62 11.74 2.30 13.88
N ASP A 63 11.91 1.01 14.17
CA ASP A 63 13.25 0.40 14.27
C ASP A 63 13.83 -0.13 12.94
N LYS A 64 13.07 -0.18 11.83
CA LYS A 64 13.53 -0.84 10.58
C LYS A 64 13.19 -0.13 9.26
N GLU A 65 12.44 0.96 9.32
CA GLU A 65 11.66 1.51 8.20
C GLU A 65 12.43 1.88 6.91
N LYS A 66 13.56 2.61 6.98
CA LYS A 66 14.07 3.27 5.77
C LYS A 66 14.72 2.31 4.76
N GLY A 67 15.45 1.30 5.26
CA GLY A 67 16.15 0.33 4.41
C GLY A 67 15.21 -0.72 3.83
N GLU A 68 14.31 -1.25 4.65
CA GLU A 68 13.40 -2.33 4.26
C GLU A 68 12.34 -1.84 3.26
N ILE A 69 11.74 -0.65 3.47
CA ILE A 69 10.75 -0.07 2.53
C ILE A 69 11.40 0.14 1.18
N LYS A 70 12.61 0.74 1.15
CA LYS A 70 13.33 1.02 -0.10
C LYS A 70 13.56 -0.26 -0.88
N LEU A 71 14.16 -1.28 -0.26
CA LEU A 71 14.46 -2.54 -0.93
C LEU A 71 13.19 -3.23 -1.41
N HIS A 72 12.20 -3.40 -0.52
CA HIS A 72 10.97 -4.10 -0.84
C HIS A 72 10.20 -3.45 -1.99
N TYR A 73 9.97 -2.14 -1.93
CA TYR A 73 9.19 -1.45 -2.96
C TYR A 73 9.98 -1.25 -4.25
N THR A 74 11.31 -1.13 -4.21
CA THR A 74 12.13 -1.17 -5.42
C THR A 74 11.97 -2.51 -6.13
N GLU A 75 12.08 -3.63 -5.42
CA GLU A 75 11.88 -4.97 -5.99
C GLU A 75 10.44 -5.19 -6.48
N LEU A 76 9.44 -4.64 -5.78
CA LEU A 76 8.06 -4.63 -6.27
C LEU A 76 7.95 -3.93 -7.64
N GLY A 77 8.55 -2.75 -7.79
CA GLY A 77 8.59 -2.00 -9.04
C GLY A 77 9.17 -2.80 -10.19
N LYS A 78 10.35 -3.39 -9.98
CA LYS A 78 11.03 -4.26 -10.96
C LYS A 78 10.16 -5.45 -11.36
N LYS A 79 9.56 -6.13 -10.36
CA LYS A 79 8.68 -7.27 -10.59
C LYS A 79 7.48 -6.89 -11.46
N ARG A 80 6.84 -5.75 -11.20
CA ARG A 80 5.67 -5.29 -11.94
C ARG A 80 5.99 -4.94 -13.39
N PHE A 81 7.18 -4.40 -13.65
CA PHE A 81 7.67 -4.21 -15.01
C PHE A 81 7.76 -5.54 -15.77
N HIS A 82 8.39 -6.57 -15.19
CA HIS A 82 8.52 -7.88 -15.82
C HIS A 82 7.19 -8.62 -16.00
N GLU A 83 6.17 -8.28 -15.21
CA GLU A 83 4.80 -8.78 -15.37
C GLU A 83 3.99 -8.01 -16.42
N ASN A 84 4.57 -7.01 -17.08
CA ASN A 84 3.90 -6.13 -18.05
C ASN A 84 2.74 -5.31 -17.44
N ILE A 85 2.81 -4.98 -16.16
CA ILE A 85 1.84 -4.08 -15.52
C ILE A 85 2.28 -2.64 -15.81
N PRO A 86 1.45 -1.79 -16.43
CA PRO A 86 1.80 -0.39 -16.66
C PRO A 86 2.13 0.33 -15.35
N LEU A 87 3.13 1.24 -15.40
CA LEU A 87 3.52 2.05 -14.26
C LEU A 87 2.34 2.84 -13.67
N SER A 88 1.47 3.37 -14.53
CA SER A 88 0.24 4.08 -14.13
C SER A 88 -0.65 3.22 -13.24
N ASP A 89 -0.86 1.97 -13.63
CA ASP A 89 -1.74 1.04 -12.92
C ASP A 89 -1.12 0.61 -11.58
N LEU A 90 0.22 0.45 -11.53
CA LEU A 90 0.94 0.22 -10.28
C LEU A 90 0.77 1.39 -9.30
N VAL A 91 1.02 2.62 -9.76
CA VAL A 91 0.87 3.83 -8.94
C VAL A 91 -0.57 3.98 -8.47
N MET A 92 -1.55 3.82 -9.37
CA MET A 92 -2.96 3.91 -9.03
C MET A 92 -3.36 2.87 -7.98
N THR A 93 -2.87 1.62 -8.12
CA THR A 93 -3.15 0.56 -7.14
C THR A 93 -2.63 0.93 -5.76
N LEU A 94 -1.40 1.43 -5.63
CA LEU A 94 -0.84 1.86 -4.34
C LEU A 94 -1.61 3.06 -3.74
N LEU A 95 -2.06 3.99 -4.58
CA LEU A 95 -2.91 5.12 -4.15
C LEU A 95 -4.28 4.66 -3.66
N LEU A 96 -4.90 3.67 -4.32
CA LEU A 96 -6.16 3.07 -3.88
C LEU A 96 -5.99 2.32 -2.56
N ILE A 97 -4.89 1.58 -2.38
CA ILE A 97 -4.57 0.94 -1.08
C ILE A 97 -4.52 1.99 0.03
N LYS A 98 -3.78 3.09 -0.18
CA LYS A 98 -3.71 4.23 0.77
C LYS A 98 -5.09 4.79 1.08
N ARG A 99 -5.92 5.02 0.05
CA ARG A 99 -7.26 5.62 0.20
C ARG A 99 -8.21 4.71 0.98
N HIS A 100 -8.26 3.42 0.64
CA HIS A 100 -9.14 2.46 1.31
C HIS A 100 -8.75 2.27 2.77
N LEU A 101 -7.45 2.28 3.07
CA LEU A 101 -6.97 2.27 4.44
C LEU A 101 -7.50 3.45 5.24
N TRP A 102 -7.39 4.66 4.68
CA TRP A 102 -7.85 5.86 5.36
C TRP A 102 -9.36 5.87 5.58
N ILE A 103 -10.14 5.48 4.56
CA ILE A 103 -11.61 5.35 4.68
C ILE A 103 -11.97 4.34 5.77
N TYR A 104 -11.30 3.19 5.80
CA TYR A 104 -11.56 2.16 6.81
C TYR A 104 -11.27 2.66 8.22
N VAL A 105 -10.14 3.33 8.42
CA VAL A 105 -9.82 3.95 9.72
C VAL A 105 -10.93 4.91 10.11
N MET A 106 -11.36 5.80 9.20
CA MET A 106 -12.40 6.79 9.50
C MET A 106 -13.77 6.18 9.83
N GLU A 107 -14.15 5.08 9.18
CA GLU A 107 -15.43 4.40 9.41
C GLU A 107 -15.46 3.62 10.74
N ASN A 108 -14.31 3.15 11.23
CA ASN A 108 -14.22 2.27 12.41
C ASN A 108 -13.71 2.98 13.68
N GLN A 109 -13.46 4.28 13.61
CA GLN A 109 -13.10 5.07 14.79
C GLN A 109 -14.34 5.67 15.45
N PHE A 110 -14.62 5.21 16.67
CA PHE A 110 -15.52 5.86 17.61
C PHE A 110 -14.79 7.05 18.25
N TYR A 111 -14.69 8.18 17.55
CA TYR A 111 -14.04 9.39 18.08
C TYR A 111 -14.92 10.07 19.13
N ASP A 112 -14.97 9.52 20.34
CA ASP A 112 -15.72 10.13 21.43
C ASP A 112 -14.92 11.27 22.11
N SER A 113 -13.63 11.43 21.76
CA SER A 113 -12.76 12.47 22.31
C SER A 113 -11.83 13.15 21.30
N SER A 114 -11.48 14.41 21.58
CA SER A 114 -10.50 15.19 20.79
C SER A 114 -9.08 14.58 20.83
N PHE A 115 -8.76 13.82 21.87
CA PHE A 115 -7.49 13.12 22.01
C PHE A 115 -7.35 11.98 20.99
N GLU A 116 -8.41 11.18 20.79
CA GLU A 116 -8.42 10.08 19.81
C GLU A 116 -8.32 10.61 18.38
N LEU A 117 -8.98 11.73 18.08
CA LEU A 117 -8.86 12.40 16.79
C LEU A 117 -7.41 12.82 16.50
N SER A 118 -6.74 13.47 17.46
CA SER A 118 -5.34 13.87 17.31
C SER A 118 -4.43 12.67 17.03
N ARG A 119 -4.67 11.52 17.66
CA ARG A 119 -3.88 10.30 17.44
C ARG A 119 -4.15 9.65 16.09
N ALA A 120 -5.39 9.67 15.62
CA ALA A 120 -5.70 9.21 14.27
C ALA A 120 -5.02 10.07 13.18
N LEU A 121 -4.91 11.38 13.40
CA LEU A 121 -4.17 12.28 12.52
C LEU A 121 -2.65 11.97 12.54
N GLU A 122 -2.08 11.67 13.70
CA GLU A 122 -0.69 11.21 13.79
C GLU A 122 -0.46 9.90 13.03
N LEU A 123 -1.36 8.93 13.15
CA LEU A 123 -1.31 7.69 12.36
C LEU A 123 -1.43 7.97 10.87
N ASN A 124 -2.37 8.83 10.47
CA ASN A 124 -2.55 9.23 9.08
C ASN A 124 -1.24 9.78 8.50
N ASN A 125 -0.56 10.67 9.22
CA ASN A 125 0.72 11.24 8.78
C ASN A 125 1.80 10.15 8.58
N LYS A 126 1.89 9.16 9.47
CA LYS A 126 2.82 8.02 9.30
C LYS A 126 2.48 7.18 8.09
N VAL A 127 1.19 6.86 7.91
CA VAL A 127 0.69 6.08 6.78
C VAL A 127 0.95 6.81 5.46
N VAL A 128 0.68 8.12 5.40
CA VAL A 128 0.97 8.95 4.21
C VAL A 128 2.46 8.89 3.87
N LEU A 129 3.33 9.14 4.86
CA LEU A 129 4.78 9.08 4.65
C LEU A 129 5.26 7.70 4.18
N PHE A 130 4.68 6.63 4.72
CA PHE A 130 4.96 5.26 4.29
C PHE A 130 4.60 5.06 2.81
N PHE A 131 3.37 5.39 2.42
CA PHE A 131 2.90 5.18 1.05
C PHE A 131 3.61 6.09 0.04
N ASP A 132 3.96 7.32 0.41
CA ASP A 132 4.70 8.22 -0.46
C ASP A 132 6.10 7.65 -0.77
N ARG A 133 6.77 7.08 0.24
CA ARG A 133 8.04 6.34 0.04
C ARG A 133 7.85 5.08 -0.79
N ALA A 134 6.82 4.30 -0.49
CA ALA A 134 6.51 3.06 -1.19
C ALA A 134 6.29 3.31 -2.69
N ILE A 135 5.48 4.32 -3.03
CA ILE A 135 5.22 4.74 -4.42
C ILE A 135 6.52 5.20 -5.07
N TYR A 136 7.28 6.08 -4.42
CA TYR A 136 8.53 6.59 -4.96
C TYR A 136 9.52 5.46 -5.30
N PHE A 137 9.74 4.51 -4.38
CA PHE A 137 10.67 3.41 -4.62
C PHE A 137 10.14 2.39 -5.64
N ALA A 138 8.83 2.16 -5.68
CA ALA A 138 8.21 1.32 -6.73
C ALA A 138 8.41 1.92 -8.12
N VAL A 139 8.22 3.24 -8.27
CA VAL A 139 8.51 3.95 -9.53
C VAL A 139 9.99 3.81 -9.90
N MET A 140 10.90 4.07 -8.95
CA MET A 140 12.35 3.96 -9.18
C MET A 140 12.77 2.56 -9.67
N GLY A 141 12.24 1.50 -9.05
CA GLY A 141 12.54 0.12 -9.45
C GLY A 141 11.98 -0.23 -10.83
N TYR A 142 10.78 0.26 -11.14
CA TYR A 142 10.16 0.07 -12.44
C TYR A 142 10.95 0.76 -13.57
N GLU A 143 11.31 2.03 -13.37
CA GLU A 143 12.09 2.81 -14.32
C GLU A 143 13.49 2.24 -14.56
N ASP A 144 14.11 1.63 -13.55
CA ASP A 144 15.42 0.97 -13.69
C ASP A 144 15.35 -0.20 -14.68
N GLU A 145 14.35 -1.08 -14.58
CA GLU A 145 14.17 -2.18 -15.53
C GLU A 145 13.75 -1.68 -16.91
N MET A 146 12.91 -0.65 -16.96
CA MET A 146 12.55 0.01 -18.22
C MET A 146 13.81 0.52 -18.93
N ARG A 147 14.70 1.25 -18.23
CA ARG A 147 15.97 1.74 -18.80
C ARG A 147 16.89 0.61 -19.25
N LYS A 148 17.02 -0.48 -18.48
CA LYS A 148 17.81 -1.65 -18.86
C LYS A 148 17.27 -2.32 -20.12
N SER A 149 15.94 -2.41 -20.27
CA SER A 149 15.31 -2.99 -21.46
C SER A 149 15.54 -2.13 -22.71
N LEU A 150 15.45 -0.80 -22.58
CA LEU A 150 15.75 0.16 -23.65
C LEU A 150 17.20 0.05 -24.10
N ASN A 151 18.15 0.01 -23.17
CA ASN A 151 19.58 -0.09 -23.48
C ASN A 151 20.00 -1.44 -24.11
N LYS A 152 19.18 -2.50 -23.96
CA LYS A 152 19.40 -3.79 -24.62
C LYS A 152 18.81 -3.87 -26.03
N ALA A 153 17.90 -2.95 -26.37
CA ALA A 153 17.21 -2.90 -27.65
C ALA A 153 17.90 -1.98 -28.67
N VAL A 154 18.92 -1.22 -28.23
CA VAL A 154 19.80 -0.37 -29.04
C VAL A 154 21.11 -1.10 -29.30
#